data_AF-A0A3N0A2L0-F1
#
_entry.id   AF-A0A3N0A2L0-F1
#
_cell.length_a   1.000
_cell.length_b   1.000
_cell.length_c   1.000
_cell.angle_alpha   90.00
_cell.angle_beta   90.00
_cell.angle_gamma   90.00
#
_symmetry.space_group_name_H-M   'P 1'
#
loop_
_entity.id
_entity.type
_entity.pdbx_description
1 polymer ?
#
loop_
_entity_poly.entity_id
_entity_poly.type
_entity_poly.pdbx_seq_one_letter_code
_entity_poly.pdbx_strand_id
1 'polypeptide(L)'
;MRKSVENLATSKITGGRRHPLRTRRKYETDRYPNEATSGAQVTITRRVRGNNRKTALKSVDFANLSSKDSKVTKTKILKVLENATNNDYKRRGIITKGAILETQQGKCRVVSKPGQTGIVNAVLLKD
;
A
#
# COMPACT_ATOMS: atom_id res chain seq x y z
N MET A 1 -17.37 5.85 6.13
CA MET A 1 -17.43 5.61 7.58
C MET A 1 -16.47 6.59 8.28
N ARG A 2 -16.96 7.43 9.20
CA ARG A 2 -16.10 8.33 9.99
C ARG A 2 -15.28 7.44 10.93
N LYS A 3 -13.96 7.32 10.76
CA LYS A 3 -13.14 6.69 11.82
C LYS A 3 -13.33 7.49 13.11
N SER A 4 -13.46 6.77 14.22
CA SER A 4 -13.60 7.28 15.59
C SER A 4 -12.36 8.07 16.00
N VAL A 5 -12.45 9.40 16.00
CA VAL A 5 -11.75 10.39 16.87
C VAL A 5 -10.23 10.27 17.15
N GLU A 6 -9.49 9.38 16.49
CA GLU A 6 -8.11 8.97 16.86
C GLU A 6 -7.13 10.13 17.07
N ASN A 7 -7.24 11.21 16.31
CA ASN A 7 -6.28 12.32 16.40
C ASN A 7 -6.67 13.43 17.38
N LEU A 8 -7.93 13.50 17.81
CA LEU A 8 -8.47 14.60 18.63
C LEU A 8 -8.52 14.27 20.12
N ALA A 9 -8.69 12.99 20.45
CA ALA A 9 -8.82 12.50 21.82
C ALA A 9 -7.58 11.70 22.28
N THR A 10 -6.38 12.16 21.92
CA THR A 10 -5.12 11.55 22.37
C THR A 10 -4.73 11.97 23.78
N SER A 11 -3.82 11.24 24.42
CA SER A 11 -3.14 11.69 25.63
C SER A 11 -2.10 12.79 25.32
N LYS A 12 -1.77 13.60 26.34
CA LYS A 12 -0.57 14.44 26.36
C LYS A 12 0.66 13.54 26.49
N ILE A 13 1.84 14.07 26.15
CA ILE A 13 3.13 13.38 26.36
C ILE A 13 3.29 12.99 27.84
N THR A 14 2.78 13.82 28.76
CA THR A 14 2.77 13.59 30.20
C THR A 14 1.65 12.65 30.69
N GLY A 15 0.85 12.05 29.81
CA GLY A 15 -0.21 11.10 30.16
C GLY A 15 -1.59 11.72 30.45
N GLY A 16 -1.69 13.04 30.66
CA GLY A 16 -2.99 13.70 30.88
C GLY A 16 -3.93 13.59 29.67
N ARG A 17 -5.21 13.30 29.91
CA ARG A 17 -6.24 13.15 28.85
C ARG A 17 -6.54 14.50 28.17
N ARG A 18 -6.64 14.53 26.83
CA ARG A 18 -7.11 15.70 26.09
C ARG A 18 -8.61 15.60 25.83
N HIS A 19 -9.33 16.71 26.05
CA HIS A 19 -10.73 16.84 25.71
C HIS A 19 -10.87 17.72 24.46
N PRO A 20 -11.29 17.17 23.32
CA PRO A 20 -11.44 17.97 22.10
C PRO A 20 -12.66 18.90 22.19
N LEU A 21 -12.44 20.20 21.95
CA LEU A 21 -13.49 21.24 21.92
C LEU A 21 -14.26 21.30 20.59
N ARG A 22 -14.01 20.36 19.68
CA ARG A 22 -14.62 20.33 18.34
C ARG A 22 -14.75 18.91 17.81
N THR A 23 -15.64 18.77 16.82
CA THR A 23 -15.77 17.53 16.03
C THR A 23 -14.79 17.49 14.85
N ARG A 24 -14.63 16.30 14.25
CA ARG A 24 -13.76 16.06 13.09
C ARG A 24 -14.31 16.79 11.86
N ARG A 25 -13.43 17.50 11.16
CA ARG A 25 -13.76 18.23 9.93
C ARG A 25 -13.55 17.38 8.68
N LYS A 26 -14.18 17.76 7.57
CA LYS A 26 -14.10 17.03 6.29
C LYS A 26 -12.66 16.84 5.79
N TYR A 27 -11.80 17.82 6.00
CA TYR A 27 -10.39 17.76 5.57
C TYR A 27 -9.51 16.83 6.41
N GLU A 28 -10.00 16.36 7.55
CA GLU A 28 -9.27 15.46 8.44
C GLU A 28 -9.66 14.00 8.19
N THR A 29 -10.51 13.69 7.20
CA THR A 29 -11.12 12.36 7.03
C THR A 29 -10.17 11.38 6.33
N ASP A 30 -9.93 10.24 6.98
CA ASP A 30 -9.15 9.12 6.43
C ASP A 30 -10.05 8.01 5.87
N ARG A 31 -9.42 6.97 5.31
CA ARG A 31 -10.10 5.78 4.76
C ARG A 31 -9.51 4.49 5.31
N TYR A 32 -10.20 3.40 5.05
CA TYR A 32 -9.67 2.05 5.28
C TYR A 32 -8.46 1.77 4.39
N PRO A 33 -7.51 0.96 4.87
CA PRO A 33 -6.40 0.51 4.04
C PRO A 33 -6.94 -0.28 2.85
N ASN A 34 -6.26 -0.14 1.72
CA ASN A 34 -6.54 -0.95 0.55
C ASN A 34 -5.46 -2.04 0.47
N GLU A 35 -5.87 -3.27 0.72
CA GLU A 35 -4.99 -4.43 0.68
C GLU A 35 -5.01 -5.00 -0.74
N ALA A 36 -3.92 -4.80 -1.48
CA ALA A 36 -3.79 -5.28 -2.84
C ALA A 36 -3.42 -6.77 -2.83
N THR A 37 -4.20 -7.61 -3.49
CA THR A 37 -3.94 -9.06 -3.61
C THR A 37 -3.43 -9.43 -5.00
N SER A 38 -2.91 -10.64 -5.17
CA SER A 38 -2.66 -11.22 -6.49
C SER A 38 -3.98 -11.58 -7.18
N GLY A 39 -4.07 -11.35 -8.49
CA GLY A 39 -5.25 -11.65 -9.31
C GLY A 39 -5.42 -10.67 -10.47
N ALA A 40 -6.45 -10.91 -11.28
CA ALA A 40 -6.77 -10.07 -12.44
C ALA A 40 -6.80 -8.59 -12.05
N GLN A 41 -6.24 -7.72 -12.89
CA GLN A 41 -5.99 -6.33 -12.52
C GLN A 41 -7.31 -5.57 -12.29
N VAL A 42 -7.61 -5.24 -11.04
CA VAL A 42 -8.75 -4.41 -10.66
C VAL A 42 -8.25 -3.14 -10.00
N THR A 43 -8.67 -2.01 -10.56
CA THR A 43 -8.22 -0.69 -10.12
C THR A 43 -9.41 0.15 -9.69
N ILE A 44 -9.25 0.91 -8.59
CA ILE A 44 -10.29 1.80 -8.08
C ILE A 44 -9.75 3.23 -8.05
N THR A 45 -10.31 4.07 -8.91
CA THR A 45 -10.00 5.50 -8.95
C THR A 45 -10.97 6.29 -8.07
N ARG A 46 -10.44 7.20 -7.25
CA ARG A 46 -11.24 8.00 -6.32
C ARG A 46 -10.85 9.47 -6.38
N ARG A 47 -11.85 10.34 -6.27
CA ARG A 47 -11.64 11.78 -6.06
C ARG A 47 -11.12 12.04 -4.64
N VAL A 48 -10.12 12.91 -4.54
CA VAL A 48 -9.57 13.40 -3.27
C VAL A 48 -9.71 14.92 -3.18
N ARG A 49 -9.21 15.53 -2.10
CA ARG A 49 -9.30 16.98 -1.86
C ARG A 49 -8.63 17.76 -3.00
N GLY A 50 -9.17 18.93 -3.33
CA GLY A 50 -8.61 19.81 -4.36
C GLY A 50 -8.83 19.32 -5.79
N ASN A 51 -9.88 18.54 -6.04
CA ASN A 51 -10.20 17.96 -7.35
C ASN A 51 -9.17 16.97 -7.93
N ASN A 52 -8.18 16.55 -7.14
CA ASN A 52 -7.23 15.53 -7.54
C ASN A 52 -7.88 14.15 -7.58
N ARG A 53 -7.26 13.22 -8.31
CA ARG A 53 -7.67 11.80 -8.38
C ARG A 53 -6.52 10.92 -7.90
N LYS A 54 -6.85 9.84 -7.18
CA LYS A 54 -5.90 8.79 -6.79
C LYS A 54 -6.42 7.44 -7.24
N THR A 55 -5.51 6.61 -7.72
CA THR A 55 -5.80 5.32 -8.32
C THR A 55 -5.17 4.25 -7.45
N ALA A 56 -5.96 3.28 -7.00
CA ALA A 56 -5.52 2.25 -6.06
C ALA A 56 -5.74 0.85 -6.66
N LEU A 57 -4.76 -0.03 -6.53
CA LEU A 57 -4.89 -1.44 -6.95
C LEU A 57 -5.65 -2.25 -5.90
N LYS A 58 -6.69 -2.96 -6.31
CA LYS A 58 -7.37 -3.97 -5.49
C LYS A 58 -6.75 -5.35 -5.73
N SER A 59 -6.47 -5.68 -6.98
CA SER A 59 -5.78 -6.91 -7.39
C SER A 59 -4.86 -6.64 -8.56
N VAL A 60 -3.77 -7.40 -8.67
CA VAL A 60 -2.77 -7.27 -9.74
C VAL A 60 -1.96 -8.56 -9.95
N ASP A 61 -1.74 -8.94 -11.20
CA ASP A 61 -0.94 -10.12 -11.58
C ASP A 61 0.47 -9.77 -12.08
N PHE A 62 0.71 -8.50 -12.43
CA PHE A 62 1.94 -8.07 -13.06
C PHE A 62 2.64 -6.98 -12.24
N ALA A 63 3.96 -7.06 -12.19
CA ALA A 63 4.84 -6.03 -11.65
C ALA A 63 5.80 -5.54 -12.74
N ASN A 64 6.13 -4.25 -12.69
CA ASN A 64 7.24 -3.70 -13.47
C ASN A 64 8.52 -3.91 -12.67
N LEU A 65 9.40 -4.75 -13.19
CA LEU A 65 10.65 -5.12 -12.56
C LEU A 65 11.80 -4.34 -13.20
N SER A 66 12.57 -3.63 -12.38
CA SER A 66 13.83 -3.01 -12.81
C SER A 66 14.97 -4.00 -12.63
N SER A 67 15.64 -4.35 -13.74
CA SER A 67 16.91 -5.09 -13.72
C SER A 67 18.09 -4.15 -13.42
N LYS A 68 19.26 -4.71 -13.11
CA LYS A 68 20.50 -3.95 -12.88
C LYS A 68 20.95 -3.16 -14.10
N ASP A 69 20.64 -3.66 -15.30
CA ASP A 69 21.01 -3.02 -16.57
C ASP A 69 20.08 -1.85 -16.95
N SER A 70 19.35 -1.30 -15.97
CA SER A 70 18.37 -0.22 -16.15
C SER A 70 17.21 -0.54 -17.11
N LYS A 71 17.06 -1.80 -17.51
CA LYS A 71 15.92 -2.28 -18.29
C LYS A 71 14.74 -2.59 -17.36
N VAL A 72 13.55 -2.16 -17.77
CA VAL A 72 12.30 -2.44 -17.06
C VAL A 72 11.50 -3.48 -17.83
N THR A 73 11.19 -4.59 -17.19
CA THR A 73 10.44 -5.71 -17.75
C THR A 73 9.13 -5.90 -17.00
N LYS A 74 8.05 -6.19 -17.73
CA LYS A 74 6.78 -6.56 -17.11
C LYS A 74 6.81 -8.05 -16.79
N THR A 75 6.69 -8.40 -15.51
CA THR A 75 6.81 -9.79 -15.02
C THR A 75 5.58 -10.22 -14.25
N LYS A 76 5.21 -11.49 -14.37
CA LYS A 76 4.12 -12.07 -13.59
C LYS A 76 4.56 -12.30 -12.14
N ILE A 77 3.69 -11.95 -11.19
CA ILE A 77 3.83 -12.19 -9.76
C ILE A 77 3.33 -13.61 -9.47
N LEU A 78 4.12 -14.43 -8.78
CA LEU A 78 3.76 -15.79 -8.40
C LEU A 78 3.22 -15.82 -6.97
N LYS A 79 4.03 -15.35 -6.01
CA LYS A 79 3.66 -15.29 -4.59
C LYS A 79 4.38 -14.17 -3.85
N VAL A 80 3.83 -13.78 -2.70
CA VAL A 80 4.49 -12.92 -1.73
C VAL A 80 5.32 -13.79 -0.79
N LEU A 81 6.64 -13.58 -0.75
CA LEU A 81 7.54 -14.37 0.10
C LEU A 81 7.63 -13.81 1.51
N GLU A 82 7.73 -12.48 1.61
CA GLU A 82 7.95 -11.79 2.88
C GLU A 82 7.34 -10.39 2.84
N ASN A 83 6.87 -9.96 4.01
CA ASN A 83 6.43 -8.61 4.23
C ASN A 83 6.92 -8.13 5.60
N ALA A 84 7.77 -7.11 5.61
CA ALA A 84 8.36 -6.57 6.84
C ALA A 84 7.32 -6.00 7.83
N THR A 85 6.12 -5.66 7.37
CA THR A 85 5.09 -5.06 8.23
C THR A 85 4.38 -6.10 9.10
N ASN A 86 4.00 -7.24 8.52
CA ASN A 86 3.20 -8.25 9.21
C ASN A 86 3.33 -9.62 8.51
N ASN A 87 3.52 -10.67 9.30
CA ASN A 87 3.55 -12.05 8.81
C ASN A 87 2.21 -12.55 8.25
N ASP A 88 1.07 -12.02 8.72
CA ASP A 88 -0.24 -12.34 8.16
C ASP A 88 -0.37 -11.89 6.69
N TYR A 89 0.24 -10.75 6.35
CA TYR A 89 0.21 -10.23 4.98
C TYR A 89 0.94 -11.12 3.98
N LYS A 90 1.95 -11.87 4.43
CA LYS A 90 2.55 -12.94 3.64
C LYS A 90 1.53 -14.04 3.36
N ARG A 91 0.80 -14.51 4.39
CA ARG A 91 -0.17 -15.61 4.28
C ARG A 91 -1.32 -15.26 3.33
N ARG A 92 -1.82 -14.04 3.41
CA ARG A 92 -2.92 -13.53 2.57
C ARG A 92 -2.48 -13.06 1.18
N GLY A 93 -1.17 -13.02 0.91
CA GLY A 93 -0.64 -12.55 -0.37
C GLY A 93 -0.82 -11.05 -0.62
N ILE A 94 -0.72 -10.23 0.44
CA ILE A 94 -0.94 -8.78 0.36
C ILE A 94 0.34 -8.06 -0.09
N ILE A 95 0.22 -7.29 -1.16
CA ILE A 95 1.31 -6.52 -1.77
C ILE A 95 1.35 -5.12 -1.17
N THR A 96 2.45 -4.79 -0.48
CA THR A 96 2.71 -3.48 0.11
C THR A 96 4.08 -2.96 -0.29
N LYS A 97 4.36 -1.68 0.00
CA LYS A 97 5.70 -1.13 -0.17
C LYS A 97 6.68 -1.92 0.71
N GLY A 98 7.76 -2.42 0.12
CA GLY A 98 8.79 -3.20 0.79
C GLY A 98 8.53 -4.70 0.83
N ALA A 99 7.39 -5.19 0.33
CA ALA A 99 7.14 -6.62 0.21
C ALA A 99 8.16 -7.28 -0.74
N ILE A 100 8.60 -8.48 -0.38
CA ILE A 100 9.43 -9.33 -1.22
C ILE A 100 8.52 -10.27 -2.00
N LEU A 101 8.56 -10.18 -3.32
CA LEU A 101 7.77 -10.99 -4.23
C LEU A 101 8.66 -12.01 -4.93
N GLU A 102 8.08 -13.16 -5.21
CA GLU A 102 8.61 -14.11 -6.19
C GLU A 102 7.97 -13.82 -7.55
N THR A 103 8.81 -13.56 -8.55
CA THR A 103 8.40 -13.33 -9.93
C THR A 103 9.09 -14.34 -10.84
N GLN A 104 8.62 -14.47 -12.08
CA GLN A 104 9.24 -15.36 -13.08
C GLN A 104 10.74 -15.07 -13.33
N GLN A 105 11.20 -13.84 -13.08
CA GLN A 105 12.58 -13.43 -13.28
C GLN A 105 13.43 -13.49 -11.99
N GLY A 106 12.84 -13.87 -10.85
CA GLY A 106 13.52 -13.98 -9.57
C GLY A 106 12.84 -13.22 -8.42
N LYS A 107 13.57 -13.06 -7.32
CA LYS A 107 13.09 -12.35 -6.12
C LYS A 107 13.22 -10.85 -6.31
N CYS A 108 12.19 -10.11 -5.96
CA CYS A 108 12.20 -8.65 -6.07
C CYS A 108 11.55 -7.96 -4.87
N ARG A 109 11.97 -6.73 -4.60
CA ARG A 109 11.44 -5.86 -3.55
C ARG A 109 10.57 -4.78 -4.15
N VAL A 110 9.33 -4.65 -3.66
CA VAL A 110 8.39 -3.61 -4.10
C VAL A 110 8.80 -2.25 -3.56
N VAL A 111 8.87 -1.24 -4.43
CA VAL A 111 9.22 0.15 -4.06
C VAL A 111 8.00 1.08 -4.08
N SER A 112 7.02 0.81 -4.94
CA SER A 112 5.82 1.63 -5.07
C SER A 112 4.85 1.45 -3.89
N LYS A 113 3.83 2.33 -3.81
CA LYS A 113 2.70 2.22 -2.88
C LYS A 113 1.42 1.86 -3.66
N PRO A 114 1.13 0.57 -3.90
CA PRO A 114 0.06 0.13 -4.81
C PRO A 114 -1.32 0.72 -4.49
N GLY A 115 -1.64 0.92 -3.21
CA GLY A 115 -2.90 1.52 -2.78
C GLY A 115 -3.06 3.03 -3.04
N GLN A 116 -2.02 3.72 -3.54
CA GLN A 116 -2.05 5.15 -3.84
C GLN A 116 -1.67 5.47 -5.29
N THR A 117 -0.70 4.73 -5.85
CA THR A 117 -0.19 4.95 -7.22
C THR A 117 -0.88 4.09 -8.26
N GLY A 118 -1.48 2.97 -7.87
CA GLY A 118 -2.18 2.08 -8.80
C GLY A 118 -1.26 1.19 -9.63
N ILE A 119 0.03 1.10 -9.27
CA ILE A 119 1.06 0.35 -10.02
C ILE A 119 1.99 -0.37 -9.02
N VAL A 120 2.45 -1.57 -9.39
CA VAL A 120 3.50 -2.32 -8.67
C VAL A 120 4.82 -2.16 -9.41
N ASN A 121 5.74 -1.40 -8.84
CA ASN A 121 7.12 -1.31 -9.31
C ASN A 121 8.03 -1.99 -8.29
N ALA A 122 8.94 -2.83 -8.78
CA ALA A 122 9.85 -3.61 -7.97
C ALA A 122 11.28 -3.56 -8.51
N VAL A 123 12.24 -3.80 -7.63
CA VAL A 123 13.67 -3.89 -7.93
C VAL A 123 14.14 -5.30 -7.62
N LEU A 124 14.90 -5.91 -8.53
CA LEU A 124 15.45 -7.25 -8.33
C LEU A 124 16.46 -7.25 -7.16
N LEU A 125 16.35 -8.23 -6.27
CA LEU A 125 17.29 -8.38 -5.15
C LEU A 125 18.56 -9.06 -5.66
N LYS A 126 19.72 -8.54 -5.23
CA LYS A 126 20.97 -9.30 -5.32
C LYS A 126 20.89 -10.38 -4.24
N ASP A 127 21.17 -11.62 -4.61
CA ASP A 127 21.50 -12.65 -3.63
C ASP A 127 22.71 -12.20 -2.79
#